data_AF-A0A820N2U0-F1
#
_entry.id   AF-A0A820N2U0-F1
#
_cell.length_a   1.000
_cell.length_b   1.000
_cell.length_c   1.000
_cell.angle_alpha   90.00
_cell.angle_beta   90.00
_cell.angle_gamma   90.00
#
_symmetry.space_group_name_H-M   'P 1'
#
loop_
_entity.id
_entity.type
_entity.pdbx_description
1 polymer ?
#
loop_
_entity_poly.entity_id
_entity_poly.type
_entity_poly.pdbx_seq_one_letter_code
_entity_poly.pdbx_strand_id
1 'polypeptide(L)' 'MTPEDLETMLRDPPKSVDPAILNRVNGSMFGLTLGDVIGAQVEFWPHQYLVQHPVQDLQEGRTWGLKKGQ' A
#
# COMPACT_ATOMS: atom_id res chain seq x y z
N MET A 1 -9.94 -19.34 -18.54
CA MET A 1 -8.91 -19.82 -17.62
C MET A 1 -9.59 -20.77 -16.67
N THR A 2 -9.35 -22.05 -16.85
CA THR A 2 -9.93 -23.11 -16.00
C THR A 2 -9.05 -23.33 -14.77
N PRO A 3 -9.55 -24.05 -13.75
CA PRO A 3 -8.73 -24.45 -12.62
C PRO A 3 -7.52 -25.30 -13.01
N GLU A 4 -7.63 -26.17 -14.03
CA GLU A 4 -6.51 -26.98 -14.53
C GLU A 4 -5.43 -26.12 -15.21
N ASP A 5 -5.86 -25.08 -15.95
CA ASP A 5 -4.93 -24.10 -16.54
C ASP A 5 -4.12 -23.41 -15.43
N LEU A 6 -4.79 -23.04 -14.34
CA LEU A 6 -4.17 -22.36 -13.20
C LEU A 6 -3.17 -23.26 -12.47
N GLU A 7 -3.53 -24.52 -12.20
CA GLU A 7 -2.64 -25.49 -11.53
C GLU A 7 -1.37 -25.76 -12.35
N THR A 8 -1.51 -25.85 -13.67
CA THR A 8 -0.37 -26.04 -14.60
C THR A 8 0.56 -24.82 -14.58
N MET A 9 -0.01 -23.61 -14.61
CA MET A 9 0.78 -22.36 -14.53
C MET A 9 1.47 -22.16 -13.17
N LEU A 10 0.93 -22.74 -12.08
CA LEU A 10 1.55 -22.68 -10.76
C LEU A 10 2.67 -23.72 -10.58
N ARG A 11 2.57 -24.88 -11.23
CA ARG A 11 3.62 -25.94 -11.20
C ARG A 11 4.85 -25.58 -12.01
N ASP A 12 4.69 -24.96 -13.17
CA ASP A 12 5.78 -24.47 -14.01
C ASP A 12 5.55 -23.00 -14.37
N PRO A 13 5.87 -22.07 -13.44
CA PRO A 13 5.60 -20.67 -13.65
C PRO A 13 6.41 -20.12 -14.83
N PRO A 14 5.83 -19.20 -15.61
CA PRO A 14 6.54 -18.58 -16.72
C PRO A 14 7.85 -17.95 -16.24
N LYS A 15 8.94 -18.20 -16.97
CA LYS A 15 10.31 -17.73 -16.63
C LYS A 15 10.44 -16.21 -16.48
N SER A 16 9.48 -15.46 -17.01
CA SER A 16 9.43 -14.01 -16.93
C SER A 16 8.00 -13.53 -16.71
N VAL A 17 7.83 -12.60 -15.77
CA VAL A 17 6.57 -11.90 -15.53
C VAL A 17 6.50 -10.68 -16.43
N ASP A 18 5.30 -10.34 -16.94
CA ASP A 18 5.07 -9.08 -17.63
C ASP A 18 5.48 -7.90 -16.73
N PRO A 19 6.48 -7.08 -17.14
CA PRO A 19 6.97 -5.96 -16.33
C PRO A 19 5.87 -4.95 -15.95
N ALA A 20 4.86 -4.76 -16.80
CA ALA A 20 3.76 -3.85 -16.53
C ALA A 20 2.82 -4.39 -15.45
N ILE A 21 2.55 -5.70 -15.45
CA ILE A 21 1.76 -6.36 -14.39
C ILE A 21 2.53 -6.31 -13.08
N LEU A 22 3.82 -6.68 -13.09
CA LEU A 22 4.67 -6.64 -11.90
C LEU A 22 4.74 -5.24 -11.29
N ASN A 23 4.88 -4.20 -12.12
CA ASN A 23 4.90 -2.82 -11.64
C ASN A 23 3.58 -2.41 -10.98
N ARG A 24 2.43 -2.85 -11.53
CA ARG A 24 1.11 -2.60 -10.91
C ARG A 24 0.97 -3.30 -9.56
N VAL A 25 1.40 -4.56 -9.47
CA VAL A 25 1.37 -5.32 -8.21
C VAL A 25 2.24 -4.63 -7.16
N ASN A 26 3.48 -4.30 -7.50
CA ASN A 26 4.38 -3.58 -6.61
C ASN A 26 3.80 -2.22 -6.19
N GLY A 27 3.31 -1.45 -7.15
CA GLY A 27 2.65 -0.16 -6.90
C GLY A 27 1.45 -0.28 -5.95
N SER A 28 0.67 -1.35 -6.06
CA SER A 28 -0.48 -1.58 -5.17
C SER A 28 -0.05 -1.89 -3.74
N MET A 29 1.01 -2.70 -3.55
CA MET A 29 1.56 -3.00 -2.23
C MET A 29 2.16 -1.74 -1.59
N PHE A 30 2.98 -1.00 -2.34
CA PHE A 30 3.56 0.25 -1.83
C PHE A 30 2.49 1.30 -1.55
N GLY A 31 1.48 1.44 -2.42
CA GLY A 31 0.39 2.37 -2.24
C GLY A 31 -0.44 2.07 -1.00
N LEU A 32 -0.71 0.79 -0.73
CA LEU A 32 -1.39 0.36 0.50
C LEU A 32 -0.59 0.77 1.74
N THR A 33 0.69 0.41 1.81
CA THR A 33 1.53 0.71 2.98
C THR A 33 1.72 2.22 3.16
N LEU A 34 1.93 2.98 2.08
CA LEU A 34 2.07 4.44 2.17
C LEU A 34 0.77 5.10 2.63
N GLY A 35 -0.37 4.65 2.12
CA GLY A 35 -1.68 5.15 2.53
C GLY A 35 -1.95 4.90 4.02
N ASP A 36 -1.59 3.72 4.50
CA ASP A 36 -1.74 3.33 5.91
C ASP A 36 -0.85 4.18 6.83
N VAL A 37 0.46 4.29 6.53
CA VAL A 37 1.41 5.08 7.35
C VAL A 37 1.01 6.56 7.43
N ILE A 38 0.47 7.13 6.34
CA ILE A 38 -0.04 8.52 6.34
C ILE A 38 -1.35 8.62 7.13
N GLY A 39 -2.28 7.69 6.93
CA GLY A 39 -3.60 7.69 7.58
C GLY A 39 -3.51 7.47 9.09
N ALA A 40 -2.70 6.52 9.54
CA ALA A 40 -2.52 6.17 10.95
C ALA A 40 -2.07 7.37 11.80
N GLN A 41 -1.32 8.32 11.23
CA GLN A 41 -0.85 9.53 11.91
C GLN A 41 -1.97 10.49 12.30
N VAL A 42 -3.09 10.44 11.59
CA VAL A 42 -4.26 11.31 11.80
C VAL A 42 -5.50 10.51 12.12
N GLU A 43 -5.32 9.24 12.48
CA GLU A 43 -6.40 8.39 12.90
C GLU A 43 -7.08 9.03 14.12
N PHE A 44 -8.41 9.06 14.08
CA PHE A 44 -9.31 9.72 15.05
C PHE A 44 -9.34 11.26 15.03
N TRP A 45 -8.69 11.91 14.06
CA TRP A 45 -8.79 13.37 13.95
C TRP A 45 -10.10 13.78 13.27
N PRO A 46 -10.79 14.84 13.73
CA PRO A 46 -11.98 15.33 13.07
C PRO A 46 -11.69 15.79 11.65
N HIS A 47 -12.56 15.44 10.70
CA HIS A 47 -12.40 15.83 9.29
C HIS A 47 -12.20 17.34 9.10
N GLN A 48 -12.96 18.16 9.83
CA GLN A 48 -12.86 19.63 9.77
C GLN A 48 -11.47 20.15 10.15
N TYR A 49 -10.81 19.49 11.12
CA TYR A 49 -9.46 19.83 11.52
C TYR A 49 -8.45 19.52 10.40
N LEU A 50 -8.60 18.37 9.72
CA LEU A 50 -7.75 17.95 8.61
C LEU A 50 -7.88 18.84 7.37
N VAL A 51 -9.07 19.37 7.09
CA VAL A 51 -9.29 20.34 6.01
C VAL A 51 -8.50 21.62 6.26
N GLN A 52 -8.43 22.08 7.52
CA GLN A 52 -7.69 23.27 7.90
C GLN A 52 -6.18 23.02 8.06
N HIS A 53 -5.80 21.78 8.41
CA HIS A 53 -4.43 21.37 8.70
C HIS A 53 -4.07 20.10 7.89
N PRO A 54 -3.94 20.21 6.55
CA PRO A 54 -3.70 19.05 5.71
C PRO A 54 -2.35 18.40 6.01
N VAL A 55 -2.31 17.07 5.96
CA VAL A 55 -1.06 16.29 6.03
C VAL A 55 -0.38 16.37 4.67
N GLN A 56 0.86 16.88 4.66
CA GLN A 56 1.63 17.10 3.43
C GLN A 56 2.85 16.20 3.31
N ASP A 57 3.27 15.54 4.40
CA ASP A 57 4.43 14.65 4.43
C ASP A 57 4.25 13.58 5.52
N LEU A 58 5.08 12.55 5.46
CA LEU A 58 5.24 11.52 6.48
C LEU A 58 5.82 12.13 7.75
N GLN A 59 5.03 12.18 8.83
CA GLN A 59 5.41 12.72 10.12
C GLN A 59 5.49 11.66 11.23
N GLU A 60 6.38 11.87 12.19
CA GLU A 60 6.60 10.94 13.30
C GLU A 60 5.69 11.25 14.50
N GLY A 61 5.49 10.27 15.38
CA GLY A 61 5.13 10.52 16.79
C GLY A 61 3.69 10.95 17.06
N ARG A 62 2.75 10.74 16.14
CA ARG A 62 1.35 11.14 16.30
C ARG A 62 0.51 10.08 17.02
N THR A 63 -0.70 9.75 16.54
CA THR A 63 -1.71 8.92 17.21
C THR A 63 -1.15 7.66 17.87
N TRP A 64 -0.24 6.97 17.20
CA TRP A 64 0.35 5.71 17.66
C TRP A 64 1.83 5.80 18.05
N GLY A 65 2.44 6.99 18.05
CA GLY A 65 3.86 7.14 18.37
C GLY A 65 4.81 6.49 17.35
N LEU A 66 4.35 6.22 16.13
CA LEU A 66 5.12 5.56 15.07
C LEU A 66 6.28 6.44 14.58
N LYS A 67 7.41 5.81 14.24
CA LYS A 67 8.53 6.49 13.56
C LYS A 67 8.29 6.51 12.05
N LYS A 68 9.01 7.38 11.35
CA LYS A 68 8.88 7.54 9.89
C LYS A 68 9.22 6.23 9.18
N GLY A 69 8.25 5.67 8.45
CA GLY A 69 8.42 4.47 7.63
C GLY A 69 8.27 3.13 8.38
N GLN A 70 7.69 3.14 9.59
CA GLN A 70 7.30 1.94 10.32
C GLN A 70 5.82 1.64 10.18
#